data_AF-A0A0F8ZTL7-F1
#
_entry.id   AF-A0A0F8ZTL7-F1
#
_cell.length_a   1.000
_cell.length_b   1.000
_cell.length_c   1.000
_cell.angle_alpha   90.00
_cell.angle_beta   90.00
_cell.angle_gamma   90.00
#
_symmetry.space_group_name_H-M   'P 1'
#
loop_
_entity.id
_entity.type
_entity.pdbx_description
1 polymer ?
#
loop_
_entity_poly.entity_id
_entity_poly.type
_entity_poly.pdbx_seq_one_letter_code
_entity_poly.pdbx_strand_id
1 'polypeptide(L)'
;MKAQTFLNRTKEVSKNSKGYQLAKLLMDGINKINTCWTSGSGRFTTNMNYHQDTINVLELAGLMRIRDFITGNDSPRGGQTGLHIELTSKGKRKRLS
;
A
#
# COMPACT_ATOMS: atom_id res chain seq x y z
N MET A 1 -4.23 0.78 -16.00
CA MET A 1 -4.18 -0.69 -16.10
C MET A 1 -5.62 -1.18 -16.06
N LYS A 2 -5.99 -2.21 -16.84
CA LYS A 2 -7.33 -2.79 -16.70
C LYS A 2 -7.50 -3.45 -15.34
N ALA A 3 -8.66 -3.29 -14.70
CA ALA A 3 -8.97 -3.93 -13.41
C ALA A 3 -8.75 -5.46 -13.44
N GLN A 4 -9.10 -6.12 -14.53
CA GLN A 4 -8.86 -7.56 -14.71
C GLN A 4 -7.38 -7.94 -14.64
N THR A 5 -6.48 -7.09 -15.18
CA THR A 5 -5.04 -7.34 -15.15
C THR A 5 -4.51 -7.30 -13.73
N PHE A 6 -4.97 -6.35 -12.92
CA PHE A 6 -4.63 -6.28 -11.50
C PHE A 6 -5.08 -7.56 -10.78
N LEU A 7 -6.36 -7.92 -10.92
CA LEU A 7 -6.93 -9.12 -10.31
C LEU A 7 -6.17 -10.40 -10.67
N ASN A 8 -5.82 -10.58 -11.95
CA ASN A 8 -5.11 -11.77 -12.42
C ASN A 8 -3.69 -11.85 -11.84
N ARG A 9 -2.99 -10.72 -11.76
CA ARG A 9 -1.61 -10.65 -11.26
C ARG A 9 -1.51 -10.84 -9.75
N THR A 10 -2.55 -10.44 -9.02
CA THR A 10 -2.62 -10.56 -7.56
C THR A 10 -3.50 -11.74 -7.10
N LYS A 11 -3.80 -12.71 -7.98
CA LYS A 11 -4.79 -13.76 -7.72
C LYS A 11 -4.46 -14.65 -6.50
N GLU A 12 -3.17 -14.79 -6.18
CA GLU A 12 -2.67 -15.61 -5.09
C GLU A 12 -2.71 -14.87 -3.74
N VAL A 13 -3.00 -13.58 -3.76
CA VAL A 13 -3.14 -12.77 -2.54
C VAL A 13 -4.61 -12.75 -2.12
N SER A 14 -4.86 -13.02 -0.84
CA SER A 14 -6.20 -12.90 -0.27
C SER A 14 -6.73 -11.47 -0.41
N LYS A 15 -7.91 -11.32 -1.02
CA LYS A 15 -8.62 -10.04 -1.16
C LYS A 15 -9.00 -9.41 0.18
N ASN A 16 -9.04 -10.23 1.24
CA ASN A 16 -9.34 -9.80 2.60
C ASN A 16 -8.09 -9.35 3.37
N SER A 17 -6.88 -9.58 2.82
CA SER A 17 -5.66 -9.07 3.43
C SER A 17 -5.61 -7.54 3.39
N LYS A 18 -5.11 -6.93 4.45
CA LYS A 18 -5.01 -5.47 4.55
C LYS A 18 -4.05 -4.90 3.50
N GLY A 19 -2.94 -5.58 3.23
CA GLY A 19 -2.01 -5.18 2.16
C GLY A 19 -2.70 -5.12 0.79
N TYR A 20 -3.56 -6.09 0.47
CA TYR A 20 -4.34 -6.06 -0.77
C TYR A 20 -5.32 -4.89 -0.83
N GLN A 21 -6.08 -4.67 0.24
CA GLN A 21 -7.07 -3.59 0.31
C GLN A 21 -6.40 -2.22 0.15
N LEU A 22 -5.27 -2.01 0.83
CA LEU A 22 -4.46 -0.80 0.73
C LEU A 22 -3.92 -0.58 -0.69
N ALA A 23 -3.35 -1.62 -1.31
CA ALA A 23 -2.83 -1.53 -2.67
C ALA A 23 -3.96 -1.22 -3.67
N LYS A 24 -5.12 -1.85 -3.50
CA LYS A 24 -6.29 -1.60 -4.34
C LYS A 24 -6.76 -0.14 -4.22
N LEU A 25 -6.84 0.40 -3.00
CA LEU A 25 -7.22 1.81 -2.77
C LEU A 25 -6.29 2.81 -3.49
N LEU A 26 -4.98 2.57 -3.49
CA LEU A 26 -4.02 3.38 -4.26
C LEU A 26 -4.33 3.32 -5.77
N MET A 27 -4.62 2.11 -6.26
CA MET A 27 -4.91 1.87 -7.67
C MET A 27 -6.29 2.40 -8.11
N ASP A 28 -7.26 2.49 -7.19
CA ASP A 28 -8.62 3.00 -7.41
C ASP A 28 -8.71 4.53 -7.43
N GLY A 29 -7.69 5.25 -6.92
CA GLY A 29 -7.70 6.72 -6.98
C GLY A 29 -6.96 7.45 -5.85
N ILE A 30 -6.60 6.75 -4.77
CA ILE A 30 -5.86 7.37 -3.66
C ILE A 30 -4.39 7.57 -4.06
N ASN A 31 -3.84 8.76 -3.78
CA ASN A 31 -2.46 9.09 -4.12
C ASN A 31 -1.46 8.57 -3.09
N LYS A 32 -1.80 8.71 -1.80
CA LYS A 32 -0.95 8.39 -0.66
C LYS A 32 -1.78 7.73 0.42
N ILE A 33 -1.26 6.67 1.04
CA ILE A 33 -1.93 5.96 2.14
C ILE A 33 -0.95 5.55 3.22
N ASN A 34 -1.35 5.72 4.48
CA ASN A 34 -0.61 5.17 5.62
C ASN A 34 -0.92 3.68 5.73
N THR A 35 0.13 2.87 5.89
CA THR A 35 0.03 1.40 5.84
C THR A 35 0.18 0.76 7.21
N CYS A 36 0.39 1.55 8.26
CA CYS A 36 0.54 1.09 9.62
C CYS A 36 -0.37 1.88 10.55
N TRP A 37 -1.03 1.17 11.46
CA TRP A 37 -1.89 1.76 12.48
C TRP A 37 -1.61 1.14 13.83
N THR A 38 -1.86 1.91 14.89
CA THR A 38 -1.87 1.42 16.26
C THR A 38 -3.26 0.93 16.63
N SER A 39 -3.35 -0.23 17.25
CA SER A 39 -4.57 -0.71 17.93
C SER A 39 -4.28 -0.87 19.42
N GLY A 40 -5.30 -0.73 20.26
CA GLY A 40 -5.21 -0.84 21.72
C GLY A 40 -5.10 0.52 22.43
N SER A 41 -4.91 0.47 23.75
CA SER A 41 -4.92 1.65 24.61
C SER A 41 -3.83 1.61 25.67
N GLY A 42 -3.23 2.77 25.95
CA GLY A 42 -2.23 2.93 27.01
C GLY A 42 -1.00 2.05 26.79
N ARG A 43 -0.71 1.16 27.75
CA ARG A 43 0.44 0.26 27.69
C ARG A 43 0.25 -0.95 26.76
N PHE A 44 -0.98 -1.20 26.31
CA PHE A 44 -1.34 -2.37 25.48
C PHE A 44 -1.54 -1.99 24.01
N THR A 45 -0.72 -1.08 23.48
CA THR A 45 -0.76 -0.70 22.07
C THR A 45 0.06 -1.67 21.21
N THR A 46 -0.49 -2.09 20.09
CA THR A 46 0.20 -2.92 19.09
C THR A 46 0.19 -2.23 17.72
N ASN A 47 1.32 -2.26 17.03
CA ASN A 47 1.41 -1.78 15.66
C ASN A 47 0.95 -2.86 14.68
N MET A 48 -0.12 -2.58 13.95
CA MET A 48 -0.56 -3.36 12.81
C MET A 48 0.17 -2.80 11.58
N ASN A 49 1.29 -3.43 11.21
CA ASN A 49 2.13 -2.98 10.10
C ASN A 49 1.85 -3.81 8.85
N TYR A 50 1.21 -3.21 7.85
CA TYR A 50 0.94 -3.83 6.54
C TYR A 50 1.77 -3.22 5.42
N HIS A 51 2.84 -2.50 5.75
CA HIS A 51 3.64 -1.76 4.77
C HIS A 51 4.25 -2.71 3.73
N GLN A 52 4.96 -3.74 4.18
CA GLN A 52 5.62 -4.69 3.30
C GLN A 52 4.61 -5.51 2.48
N ASP A 53 3.50 -5.93 3.10
CA ASP A 53 2.43 -6.64 2.39
C ASP A 53 1.86 -5.79 1.26
N THR A 54 1.64 -4.50 1.50
CA THR A 54 1.12 -3.58 0.47
C THR A 54 2.11 -3.41 -0.68
N ILE A 55 3.41 -3.29 -0.38
CA ILE A 55 4.48 -3.23 -1.38
C ILE A 55 4.47 -4.49 -2.24
N ASN A 56 4.44 -5.66 -1.61
CA ASN A 56 4.45 -6.95 -2.30
C ASN A 56 3.26 -7.06 -3.28
N VAL A 57 2.06 -6.60 -2.88
CA VAL A 57 0.89 -6.61 -3.77
C VAL A 57 1.07 -5.65 -4.96
N LEU A 58 1.60 -4.46 -4.74
CA LEU A 58 1.87 -3.50 -5.82
C LEU A 58 2.92 -4.04 -6.80
N GLU A 59 3.97 -4.69 -6.29
CA GLU A 59 5.01 -5.32 -7.11
C GLU A 59 4.47 -6.51 -7.91
N LEU A 60 3.65 -7.37 -7.29
CA LEU A 60 2.94 -8.44 -7.99
C LEU A 60 2.01 -7.90 -9.09
N ALA A 61 1.31 -6.79 -8.83
CA ALA A 61 0.51 -6.10 -9.85
C ALA A 61 1.36 -5.54 -11.01
N GLY A 62 2.69 -5.50 -10.89
CA GLY A 62 3.63 -5.02 -11.90
C GLY A 62 3.94 -3.53 -11.79
N LEU A 63 3.77 -2.94 -10.60
CA LEU A 63 4.32 -1.63 -10.28
C LEU A 63 5.75 -1.79 -9.74
N MET A 64 6.60 -0.82 -10.05
CA MET A 64 7.97 -0.79 -9.56
C MET A 64 8.12 0.28 -8.48
N ARG A 65 8.78 -0.08 -7.39
CA ARG A 65 9.23 0.86 -6.36
C ARG A 65 10.14 1.92 -6.97
N ILE A 66 10.13 3.13 -6.41
CA ILE A 66 10.83 4.35 -6.89
C ILE A 66 10.27 4.90 -8.21
N ARG A 67 9.90 4.04 -9.17
CA ARG A 67 9.37 4.45 -10.48
C ARG A 67 7.87 4.76 -10.44
N ASP A 68 7.07 3.82 -9.96
CA ASP A 68 5.60 3.89 -9.97
C ASP A 68 5.04 4.25 -8.59
N PHE A 69 5.70 3.84 -7.51
CA PHE A 69 5.35 4.25 -6.15
C PHE A 69 6.61 4.43 -5.30
N ILE A 70 6.52 5.30 -4.30
CA ILE A 70 7.55 5.55 -3.30
C ILE A 70 7.04 5.20 -1.91
N THR A 71 7.97 4.97 -0.99
CA THR A 71 7.68 4.72 0.42
C THR A 71 8.32 5.80 1.26
N GLY A 72 7.62 6.31 2.26
CA GLY A 72 8.10 7.34 3.16
C GLY A 72 7.65 7.11 4.59
N ASN A 73 8.11 7.98 5.49
CA ASN A 73 7.69 7.99 6.89
C ASN A 73 7.42 9.43 7.33
N ASP A 74 6.17 9.75 7.65
CA ASP A 74 5.78 11.08 8.14
C ASP A 74 6.03 11.25 9.65
N SER A 75 6.41 10.18 10.36
CA SER A 75 6.70 10.26 11.79
C SER A 75 8.06 10.92 12.03
N PRO A 76 8.13 12.05 12.77
CA PRO A 76 9.38 12.81 12.98
C PRO A 76 10.47 12.01 13.71
N ARG A 77 10.09 10.98 14.48
CA ARG A 77 11.02 10.10 15.20
C ARG A 77 11.11 8.68 14.64
N GLY A 78 10.68 8.45 13.40
CA GLY A 78 10.76 7.13 12.75
C GLY A 78 9.78 6.08 13.28
N GLY A 79 8.71 6.49 13.96
CA GLY A 79 7.62 5.60 14.37
C GLY A 79 6.96 4.90 13.18
N GLN A 80 6.52 3.65 13.39
CA GLN A 80 5.98 2.82 12.31
C GLN A 80 4.66 3.35 11.73
N THR A 81 3.85 4.03 12.54
CA THR A 81 2.56 4.61 12.12
C THR A 81 2.67 5.72 11.09
N GLY A 82 3.85 6.33 10.92
CA GLY A 82 4.09 7.30 9.86
C GLY A 82 4.42 6.66 8.50
N LEU A 83 4.62 5.34 8.43
CA LEU A 83 4.92 4.64 7.19
C LEU A 83 3.77 4.79 6.19
N HIS A 84 4.11 5.30 5.01
CA HIS A 84 3.16 5.51 3.93
C HIS A 84 3.72 5.07 2.59
N ILE A 85 2.80 4.81 1.68
CA ILE A 85 3.08 4.55 0.27
C ILE A 85 2.39 5.62 -0.56
N GLU A 86 3.10 6.18 -1.52
CA GLU A 86 2.59 7.20 -2.44
C GLU A 86 2.85 6.81 -3.90
N LEU A 87 1.85 6.97 -4.76
CA LEU A 87 2.00 6.80 -6.20
C LEU A 87 2.73 8.00 -6.81
N THR A 88 3.73 7.72 -7.63
CA THR A 88 4.39 8.76 -8.45
C THR A 88 3.47 9.19 -9.60
N SER A 89 3.84 10.26 -10.30
CA SER A 89 3.16 10.67 -11.53
C SER A 89 3.09 9.55 -12.59
N LYS A 90 4.08 8.64 -12.63
CA LYS A 90 4.06 7.47 -13.52
C LYS A 90 3.11 6.39 -13.01
N GLY A 91 3.10 6.10 -11.70
CA GLY A 91 2.17 5.14 -11.11
C GLY A 91 0.71 5.57 -11.22
N LYS A 92 0.42 6.86 -11.08
CA LYS A 92 -0.93 7.42 -11.28
C LYS A 92 -1.50 7.11 -12.67
N ARG A 93 -0.66 7.09 -13.72
CA ARG A 93 -1.08 6.70 -15.08
C ARG A 93 -1.38 5.20 -15.22
N LYS A 94 -0.92 4.38 -14.29
CA LYS A 94 -1.15 2.93 -14.26
C LYS A 94 -2.38 2.52 -13.45
N ARG A 95 -3.09 3.47 -12.83
CA ARG A 95 -4.33 3.23 -12.08
C ARG A 95 -5.35 2.39 -12.81
N LEU A 96 -6.27 1.80 -12.04
CA LEU A 96 -7.36 1.06 -12.65
C LEU A 96 -8.17 2.01 -13.53
N SER A 97 -8.34 1.59 -14.78
CA SER A 97 -9.16 2.23 -15.81
C SER A 97 -10.30 1.31 -16.15
#